data_AF-A0A2T3IH53-F1
#
_entry.id   AF-A0A2T3IH53-F1
#
_cell.length_a   1.000
_cell.length_b   1.000
_cell.length_c   1.000
_cell.angle_alpha   90.00
_cell.angle_beta   90.00
_cell.angle_gamma   90.00
#
_symmetry.space_group_name_H-M   'P 1'
#
loop_
_entity.id
_entity.type
_entity.pdbx_description
1 polymer ?
#
loop_
_entity_poly.entity_id
_entity_poly.type
_entity_poly.pdbx_seq_one_letter_code
_entity_poly.pdbx_strand_id
1 'polypeptide(L)'
;MAIYNTASDSANTAVRAFLTKVGEHYLGHSFNTGSGKGKAIWLEIRDGHFASCCAYCGEKHDKLQIEHVFMFNRTEYGLHHPGNTVPCCKSCNKRERNPDKSYCDWVSHLKLVCEKRGETEVFQSRKQAILDNFKRYDYPNLNENEKHAVRVIAGSLYENIKTESEKSLNLYKQLDEAFVK
;
A
#
# COMPACT_ATOMS: atom_id res chain seq x y z
N MET A 1 -11.07 -10.34 5.45
CA MET A 1 -12.02 -9.36 6.02
C MET A 1 -11.61 -9.08 7.46
N ALA A 2 -11.82 -7.87 7.96
CA ALA A 2 -11.58 -7.59 9.37
C ALA A 2 -12.55 -8.43 10.22
N ILE A 3 -12.05 -8.99 11.32
CA ILE A 3 -12.85 -9.81 12.25
C ILE A 3 -13.78 -8.91 13.09
N TYR A 4 -13.37 -7.65 13.26
CA TYR A 4 -14.13 -6.57 13.90
C TYR A 4 -14.03 -5.33 13.02
N ASN A 5 -15.16 -4.79 12.58
CA ASN A 5 -15.21 -3.65 11.67
C ASN A 5 -15.46 -2.36 12.45
N THR A 6 -14.61 -1.37 12.26
CA THR A 6 -14.73 -0.02 12.82
C THR A 6 -14.93 1.02 11.73
N ALA A 7 -15.38 2.23 12.09
CA ALA A 7 -15.44 3.36 11.18
C ALA A 7 -14.06 3.66 10.55
N SER A 8 -12.98 3.45 11.30
CA SER A 8 -11.60 3.58 10.80
C SER A 8 -11.26 2.55 9.71
N ASP A 9 -11.82 1.34 9.76
CA ASP A 9 -11.61 0.31 8.72
C ASP A 9 -12.28 0.70 7.40
N SER A 10 -13.52 1.22 7.48
CA SER A 10 -14.24 1.78 6.33
C SER A 10 -13.48 2.98 5.75
N ALA A 11 -13.03 3.89 6.61
CA ALA A 11 -12.26 5.07 6.20
C ALA A 11 -10.93 4.70 5.51
N ASN A 12 -10.17 3.75 6.07
CA ASN A 12 -8.96 3.23 5.43
C ASN A 12 -9.25 2.55 4.09
N THR A 13 -10.36 1.83 3.98
CA THR A 13 -10.78 1.19 2.73
C THR A 13 -11.13 2.24 1.67
N ALA A 14 -11.81 3.33 2.05
CA ALA A 14 -12.10 4.45 1.15
C ALA A 14 -10.81 5.14 0.67
N VAL A 15 -9.85 5.39 1.57
CA VAL A 15 -8.53 5.94 1.20
C VAL A 15 -7.82 5.02 0.20
N ARG A 16 -7.81 3.71 0.42
CA ARG A 16 -7.23 2.75 -0.51
C ARG A 16 -7.93 2.80 -1.87
N ALA A 17 -9.26 2.80 -1.90
CA ALA A 17 -10.01 2.92 -3.15
C ALA A 17 -9.64 4.20 -3.93
N PHE A 18 -9.50 5.33 -3.22
CA PHE A 18 -9.03 6.58 -3.81
C PHE A 18 -7.61 6.47 -4.38
N LEU A 19 -6.65 5.99 -3.59
CA LEU A 19 -5.26 5.81 -4.02
C LEU A 19 -5.12 4.79 -5.17
N THR A 20 -6.03 3.81 -5.27
CA THR A 20 -6.16 2.96 -6.46
C THR A 20 -6.58 3.77 -7.67
N LYS A 21 -7.62 4.59 -7.56
CA LYS A 21 -8.09 5.39 -8.70
C LYS A 21 -7.05 6.40 -9.18
N VAL A 22 -6.29 7.01 -8.27
CA VAL A 22 -5.18 7.89 -8.63
C VAL A 22 -4.07 7.08 -9.34
N GLY A 23 -3.72 5.89 -8.84
CA GLY A 23 -2.77 5.00 -9.52
C GLY A 23 -3.22 4.62 -10.93
N GLU A 24 -4.48 4.19 -11.09
CA GLU A 24 -5.07 3.83 -12.39
C GLU A 24 -5.15 5.01 -13.36
N HIS A 25 -5.34 6.23 -12.84
CA HIS A 25 -5.31 7.45 -13.64
C HIS A 25 -3.95 7.65 -14.31
N TYR A 26 -2.85 7.54 -13.56
CA TYR A 26 -1.50 7.64 -14.11
C TYR A 26 -1.11 6.46 -15.00
N LEU A 27 -1.60 5.25 -14.67
CA LEU A 27 -1.34 4.05 -15.46
C LEU A 27 -2.11 4.01 -16.80
N GLY A 28 -3.21 4.77 -16.91
CA GLY A 28 -4.09 4.78 -18.08
C GLY A 28 -5.01 3.56 -18.20
N HIS A 29 -5.01 2.64 -17.23
CA HIS A 29 -5.94 1.51 -17.18
C HIS A 29 -6.08 0.95 -15.76
N SER A 30 -7.05 0.05 -15.57
CA SER A 30 -7.25 -0.60 -14.26
C SER A 30 -6.09 -1.51 -13.86
N PHE A 31 -5.75 -1.55 -12.58
CA PHE A 31 -4.73 -2.45 -12.03
C PHE A 31 -5.32 -3.40 -10.99
N ASN A 32 -6.14 -4.35 -11.46
CA ASN A 32 -6.65 -5.43 -10.61
C ASN A 32 -5.69 -6.62 -10.66
N THR A 33 -4.96 -6.88 -9.57
CA THR A 33 -4.00 -7.98 -9.51
C THR A 33 -4.64 -9.37 -9.41
N GLY A 34 -5.95 -9.45 -9.19
CA GLY A 34 -6.72 -10.71 -9.13
C GLY A 34 -7.23 -11.20 -10.48
N SER A 35 -7.32 -10.35 -11.51
CA SER A 35 -7.87 -10.73 -12.83
C SER A 35 -7.34 -9.89 -14.00
N GLY A 36 -7.58 -10.36 -15.22
CA GLY A 36 -7.30 -9.61 -16.46
C GLY A 36 -5.85 -9.15 -16.62
N LYS A 37 -5.68 -7.96 -17.23
CA LYS A 37 -4.37 -7.36 -17.51
C LYS A 37 -3.56 -7.10 -16.24
N GLY A 38 -4.20 -6.67 -15.16
CA GLY A 38 -3.52 -6.38 -13.88
C GLY A 38 -2.90 -7.63 -13.26
N LYS A 39 -3.58 -8.78 -13.32
CA LYS A 39 -3.01 -10.07 -12.91
C LYS A 39 -1.81 -10.47 -13.76
N ALA A 40 -1.89 -10.31 -15.08
CA ALA A 40 -0.76 -10.62 -15.97
C ALA A 40 0.47 -9.75 -15.64
N ILE A 41 0.27 -8.44 -15.42
CA ILE A 41 1.33 -7.52 -14.98
C ILE A 41 1.92 -7.96 -13.64
N TRP A 42 1.08 -8.31 -12.66
CA TRP A 42 1.57 -8.79 -11.36
C TRP A 42 2.42 -10.06 -11.48
N LEU A 43 1.99 -11.02 -12.31
CA LEU A 43 2.77 -12.25 -12.56
C LEU A 43 4.11 -11.94 -13.22
N GLU A 44 4.15 -11.01 -14.18
CA GLU A 44 5.40 -10.55 -14.81
C GLU A 44 6.34 -9.87 -13.81
N ILE A 45 5.82 -9.01 -12.92
CA ILE A 45 6.61 -8.44 -11.82
C ILE A 45 7.19 -9.56 -10.96
N ARG A 46 6.33 -10.43 -10.45
CA ARG A 46 6.75 -11.46 -9.49
C ARG A 46 7.74 -12.45 -10.10
N ASP A 47 7.43 -13.00 -11.27
CA ASP A 47 8.13 -14.15 -11.85
C ASP A 47 9.19 -13.73 -12.86
N GLY A 48 8.91 -12.73 -13.69
CA GLY A 48 9.85 -12.22 -14.70
C GLY A 48 10.90 -11.31 -14.09
N HIS A 49 10.48 -10.31 -13.32
CA HIS A 49 11.38 -9.24 -12.86
C HIS A 49 12.11 -9.55 -11.56
N PHE A 50 11.45 -10.30 -10.68
CA PHE A 50 12.01 -10.69 -9.37
C PHE A 50 12.27 -12.20 -9.27
N ALA A 51 12.12 -12.97 -10.36
CA ALA A 51 12.43 -14.41 -10.41
C ALA A 51 11.71 -15.25 -9.33
N SER A 52 10.50 -14.86 -8.96
CA SER A 52 9.73 -15.41 -7.84
C SER A 52 10.47 -15.34 -6.48
N CYS A 53 11.35 -14.36 -6.32
CA CYS A 53 12.03 -14.04 -5.07
C CYS A 53 11.39 -12.84 -4.37
N CYS A 54 11.56 -12.78 -3.05
CA CYS A 54 11.20 -11.60 -2.26
C CYS A 54 12.12 -10.43 -2.61
N ALA A 55 11.54 -9.25 -2.86
CA ALA A 55 12.28 -8.03 -3.16
C ALA A 55 13.21 -7.56 -2.03
N TYR A 56 12.96 -8.00 -0.79
CA TYR A 56 13.75 -7.59 0.38
C TYR A 56 14.82 -8.60 0.78
N CYS A 57 14.46 -9.87 1.01
CA CYS A 57 15.44 -10.91 1.41
C CYS A 57 16.05 -11.66 0.22
N GLY A 58 15.58 -11.48 -1.01
CA GLY A 58 16.10 -12.17 -2.20
C GLY A 58 15.80 -13.66 -2.27
N GLU A 59 15.17 -14.26 -1.25
CA GLU A 59 14.85 -15.68 -1.22
C GLU A 59 13.62 -16.00 -2.07
N LYS A 60 13.64 -17.18 -2.68
CA LYS A 60 12.50 -17.74 -3.39
C LYS A 60 11.46 -18.26 -2.40
N HIS A 61 10.19 -17.97 -2.64
CA HIS A 61 9.10 -18.46 -1.79
C HIS A 61 7.90 -18.94 -2.61
N ASP A 62 7.26 -20.02 -2.17
CA ASP A 62 6.04 -20.54 -2.80
C ASP A 62 4.86 -19.57 -2.72
N LYS A 63 4.84 -18.72 -1.69
CA LYS A 63 3.78 -17.74 -1.42
C LYS A 63 4.38 -16.36 -1.19
N LEU A 64 4.49 -15.61 -2.27
CA LEU A 64 4.80 -14.18 -2.24
C LEU A 64 3.52 -13.35 -2.18
N GLN A 65 3.54 -12.31 -1.35
CA GLN A 65 2.49 -11.32 -1.21
C GLN A 65 2.81 -10.11 -2.09
N ILE A 66 1.79 -9.34 -2.44
CA ILE A 66 1.96 -8.01 -3.01
C ILE A 66 2.27 -7.06 -1.86
N GLU A 67 3.44 -6.43 -1.90
CA GLU A 67 3.78 -5.32 -1.02
C GLU A 67 3.80 -4.01 -1.81
N HIS A 68 3.32 -2.94 -1.18
CA HIS A 68 3.42 -1.58 -1.70
C HIS A 68 4.68 -0.92 -1.15
N VAL A 69 5.61 -0.55 -2.03
CA VAL A 69 6.93 -0.01 -1.64
C VAL A 69 6.74 1.31 -0.86
N PHE A 70 6.01 2.27 -1.43
CA PHE A 70 5.35 3.33 -0.68
C PHE A 70 4.03 2.79 -0.16
N MET A 71 3.82 2.84 1.15
CA MET A 71 2.67 2.21 1.79
C MET A 71 1.34 2.76 1.27
N PHE A 72 0.44 1.84 0.95
CA PHE A 72 -0.91 2.12 0.45
C PHE A 72 -1.87 2.50 1.60
N ASN A 73 -1.60 3.66 2.21
CA ASN A 73 -2.30 4.19 3.37
C ASN A 73 -2.29 5.74 3.38
N ARG A 74 -2.94 6.35 4.38
CA ARG A 74 -3.04 7.81 4.53
C ARG A 74 -1.76 8.52 5.01
N THR A 75 -0.70 7.79 5.33
CA THR A 75 0.57 8.32 5.85
C THR A 75 1.61 8.48 4.75
N GLU A 76 1.74 7.50 3.86
CA GLU A 76 2.66 7.56 2.71
C GLU A 76 1.97 7.79 1.37
N TYR A 77 0.64 7.62 1.31
CA TYR A 77 -0.16 7.88 0.10
C TYR A 77 0.36 7.18 -1.16
N GLY A 78 1.04 6.05 -0.99
CA GLY A 78 1.55 5.24 -2.08
C GLY A 78 0.41 4.73 -2.94
N LEU A 79 0.55 4.82 -4.27
CA LEU A 79 -0.53 4.47 -5.19
C LEU A 79 -0.58 2.96 -5.42
N HIS A 80 -1.78 2.43 -5.67
CA HIS A 80 -1.92 1.06 -6.15
C HIS A 80 -1.55 1.02 -7.64
N HIS A 81 -0.27 0.80 -7.91
CA HIS A 81 0.32 0.92 -9.23
C HIS A 81 1.40 -0.15 -9.43
N PRO A 82 1.56 -0.74 -10.63
CA PRO A 82 2.55 -1.78 -10.89
C PRO A 82 3.97 -1.42 -10.42
N GLY A 83 4.42 -0.20 -10.72
CA GLY A 83 5.74 0.28 -10.32
C GLY A 83 5.94 0.39 -8.80
N ASN A 84 4.87 0.54 -8.02
CA ASN A 84 4.90 0.57 -6.56
C ASN A 84 4.62 -0.79 -5.91
N THR A 85 4.41 -1.84 -6.71
CA THR A 85 4.15 -3.19 -6.19
C THR A 85 5.33 -4.11 -6.42
N VAL A 86 5.73 -4.84 -5.39
CA VAL A 86 6.82 -5.83 -5.45
C VAL A 86 6.44 -7.12 -4.72
N PRO A 87 7.05 -8.27 -5.07
CA PRO A 87 6.89 -9.50 -4.31
C PRO A 87 7.57 -9.42 -2.95
N CYS A 88 6.85 -9.80 -1.91
CA CYS A 88 7.36 -9.80 -0.55
C CYS A 88 6.94 -11.08 0.18
N CYS A 89 7.87 -11.73 0.86
CA CYS A 89 7.55 -12.87 1.70
C CYS A 89 6.90 -12.42 3.01
N LYS A 90 6.20 -13.34 3.69
CA LYS A 90 5.45 -13.03 4.92
C LYS A 90 6.32 -12.42 6.02
N SER A 91 7.58 -12.84 6.17
CA SER A 91 8.49 -12.32 7.19
C SER A 91 8.93 -10.88 6.87
N CYS A 92 9.27 -10.59 5.61
CA CYS A 92 9.65 -9.25 5.17
C CYS A 92 8.46 -8.29 5.06
N ASN A 93 7.24 -8.79 4.85
CA ASN A 93 6.04 -7.96 4.70
C ASN A 93 5.59 -7.31 6.03
N LYS A 94 6.29 -7.62 7.13
CA LYS A 94 6.18 -6.89 8.39
C LYS A 94 7.25 -5.79 8.40
N ARG A 95 6.86 -4.60 7.97
CA ARG A 95 7.71 -3.41 7.98
C ARG A 95 8.22 -3.10 9.39
N GLU A 96 9.51 -2.81 9.50
CA GLU A 96 10.13 -2.42 10.76
C GLU A 96 9.59 -1.06 11.24
N ARG A 97 9.71 -0.81 12.55
CA ARG A 97 9.24 0.43 13.18
C ARG A 97 10.40 1.23 13.73
N ASN A 98 10.29 2.54 13.59
CA ASN A 98 11.16 3.52 14.23
C ASN A 98 10.89 3.58 15.75
N PRO A 99 11.78 4.22 16.55
CA PRO A 99 11.59 4.37 18.00
C PRO A 99 10.29 5.06 18.41
N ASP A 100 9.77 5.97 17.57
CA ASP A 100 8.48 6.66 17.75
C ASP A 100 7.26 5.79 17.38
N LYS A 101 7.48 4.50 17.06
CA LYS A 101 6.51 3.51 16.59
C LYS A 101 5.95 3.79 15.19
N SER A 102 6.39 4.84 14.48
CA SER A 102 6.11 4.99 13.06
C SER A 102 6.76 3.87 12.26
N TYR A 103 6.23 3.54 11.08
CA TYR A 103 6.91 2.62 10.18
C TYR A 103 8.09 3.32 9.53
N CYS A 104 9.21 2.60 9.36
CA CYS A 104 10.33 3.14 8.59
C CYS A 104 10.01 3.17 7.09
N ASP A 105 10.73 3.99 6.33
CA ASP A 105 10.62 3.97 4.88
C ASP A 105 11.17 2.64 4.31
N TRP A 106 10.84 2.35 3.06
CA TRP A 106 11.20 1.06 2.45
C TRP A 106 12.71 0.85 2.27
N VAL A 107 13.49 1.93 2.13
CA VAL A 107 14.95 1.85 1.98
C VAL A 107 15.57 1.47 3.32
N SER A 108 15.12 2.13 4.40
CA SER A 108 15.49 1.79 5.77
C SER A 108 15.07 0.37 6.13
N HIS A 109 13.85 -0.04 5.76
CA HIS A 109 13.38 -1.42 5.94
C HIS A 109 14.26 -2.44 5.22
N LEU A 110 14.56 -2.21 3.93
CA LEU A 110 15.45 -3.07 3.15
C LEU A 110 16.84 -3.17 3.78
N LYS A 111 17.40 -2.04 4.23
CA LYS A 111 18.71 -2.01 4.90
C LYS A 111 18.71 -2.88 6.15
N LEU A 112 17.70 -2.73 7.01
CA LEU A 112 17.55 -3.53 8.22
C LEU A 112 17.38 -5.03 7.91
N VAL A 113 16.65 -5.39 6.84
CA VAL A 113 16.50 -6.78 6.40
C VAL A 113 17.85 -7.36 5.96
N CYS A 114 18.65 -6.63 5.18
CA CYS A 114 20.00 -7.04 4.79
C CYS A 114 20.92 -7.19 6.01
N GLU A 115 20.93 -6.20 6.92
CA GLU A 115 21.79 -6.22 8.12
C GLU A 115 21.48 -7.41 9.03
N LYS A 116 20.19 -7.68 9.30
CA LYS A 116 19.77 -8.83 10.13
C LYS A 116 20.19 -10.18 9.56
N ARG A 117 20.45 -10.24 8.25
CA ARG A 117 20.86 -11.45 7.53
C ARG A 117 22.36 -11.51 7.26
N GLY A 118 23.11 -10.45 7.58
CA GLY A 118 24.53 -10.34 7.23
C GLY A 118 24.78 -10.19 5.71
N GLU A 119 23.80 -9.64 4.99
CA GLU A 119 23.77 -9.53 3.52
C GLU A 119 23.86 -8.05 3.06
N THR A 120 24.71 -7.26 3.72
CA THR A 120 24.82 -5.80 3.47
C THR A 120 25.37 -5.49 2.07
N GLU A 121 26.18 -6.38 1.51
CA GLU A 121 26.78 -6.28 0.18
C GLU A 121 25.75 -6.33 -0.95
N VAL A 122 24.65 -7.06 -0.78
CA VAL A 122 23.58 -7.15 -1.78
C VAL A 122 22.52 -6.04 -1.65
N PHE A 123 22.59 -5.21 -0.60
CA PHE A 123 21.64 -4.10 -0.36
C PHE A 123 21.44 -3.22 -1.60
N GLN A 124 22.53 -2.78 -2.24
CA GLN A 124 22.45 -1.90 -3.40
C GLN A 124 21.79 -2.59 -4.59
N SER A 125 22.09 -3.88 -4.82
CA SER A 125 21.47 -4.65 -5.91
C SER A 125 19.96 -4.80 -5.72
N ARG A 126 19.50 -5.10 -4.50
CA ARG A 126 18.07 -5.22 -4.16
C ARG A 126 17.35 -3.88 -4.24
N LYS A 127 18.00 -2.82 -3.74
CA LYS A 127 17.50 -1.44 -3.88
C LYS A 127 17.33 -1.08 -5.35
N GLN A 128 18.31 -1.40 -6.17
CA GLN A 128 18.26 -1.12 -7.60
C GLN A 128 17.13 -1.90 -8.29
N ALA A 129 16.92 -3.17 -7.96
CA ALA A 129 15.80 -3.95 -8.51
C ALA A 129 14.42 -3.32 -8.21
N ILE A 130 14.23 -2.77 -7.00
CA ILE A 130 13.01 -2.03 -6.64
C ILE A 130 12.90 -0.72 -7.43
N LEU A 131 14.01 0.03 -7.56
CA LEU A 131 14.05 1.26 -8.36
C LEU A 131 13.79 1.01 -9.85
N ASP A 132 14.29 -0.09 -10.38
CA ASP A 132 14.05 -0.50 -11.77
C ASP A 132 12.58 -0.86 -11.99
N ASN A 133 11.91 -1.44 -10.98
CA ASN A 133 10.48 -1.68 -11.05
C ASN A 133 9.65 -0.38 -11.10
N PHE A 134 10.02 0.64 -10.31
CA PHE A 134 9.40 1.96 -10.42
C PHE A 134 9.52 2.53 -11.83
N LYS A 135 10.73 2.47 -12.42
CA LYS A 135 11.00 2.98 -13.77
C LYS A 135 10.29 2.17 -14.84
N ARG A 136 10.32 0.83 -14.76
CA ARG A 136 9.76 -0.06 -15.78
C ARG A 136 8.28 0.16 -16.04
N TYR A 137 7.54 0.53 -15.01
CA TYR A 137 6.11 0.77 -15.10
C TYR A 137 5.76 2.26 -15.06
N ASP A 138 6.73 3.16 -15.16
CA ASP A 138 6.49 4.61 -15.13
C ASP A 138 5.71 5.07 -13.89
N TYR A 139 6.12 4.63 -12.69
CA TYR A 139 5.49 5.11 -11.46
C TYR A 139 5.56 6.64 -11.38
N PRO A 140 4.43 7.33 -11.13
CA PRO A 140 4.36 8.78 -11.27
C PRO A 140 5.31 9.50 -10.31
N ASN A 141 6.16 10.34 -10.87
CA ASN A 141 7.03 11.24 -10.13
C ASN A 141 6.27 12.54 -9.80
N LEU A 142 5.38 12.46 -8.80
CA LEU A 142 4.57 13.58 -8.36
C LEU A 142 5.44 14.70 -7.79
N ASN A 143 5.14 15.94 -8.15
CA ASN A 143 5.75 17.11 -7.51
C ASN A 143 5.16 17.34 -6.11
N GLU A 144 5.74 18.27 -5.35
CA GLU A 144 5.32 18.51 -3.96
C GLU A 144 3.87 18.98 -3.83
N ASN A 145 3.37 19.76 -4.78
CA ASN A 145 1.97 20.20 -4.77
C ASN A 145 1.01 19.03 -5.06
N GLU A 146 1.36 18.15 -5.99
CA GLU A 146 0.57 16.95 -6.31
C GLU A 146 0.54 15.97 -5.13
N LYS A 147 1.71 15.69 -4.50
CA LYS A 147 1.78 14.89 -3.28
C LYS A 147 0.95 15.51 -2.15
N HIS A 148 1.05 16.82 -1.98
CA HIS A 148 0.27 17.55 -0.99
C HIS A 148 -1.23 17.41 -1.26
N ALA A 149 -1.68 17.54 -2.51
CA ALA A 149 -3.07 17.37 -2.90
C ALA A 149 -3.59 15.96 -2.58
N VAL A 150 -2.84 14.91 -2.95
CA VAL A 150 -3.20 13.52 -2.62
C VAL A 150 -3.32 13.33 -1.10
N ARG A 151 -2.38 13.88 -0.33
CA ARG A 151 -2.42 13.83 1.14
C ARG A 151 -3.66 14.53 1.71
N VAL A 152 -3.95 15.75 1.27
CA VAL A 152 -5.11 16.53 1.75
C VAL A 152 -6.42 15.79 1.44
N ILE A 153 -6.56 15.27 0.22
CA ILE A 153 -7.76 14.54 -0.20
C ILE A 153 -7.90 13.22 0.58
N ALA A 154 -6.83 12.44 0.71
CA ALA A 154 -6.86 11.20 1.48
C ALA A 154 -7.20 11.44 2.96
N GLY A 155 -6.64 12.50 3.56
CA GLY A 155 -6.95 12.91 4.93
C GLY A 155 -8.41 13.33 5.09
N SER A 156 -8.90 14.21 4.20
CA SER A 156 -10.29 14.66 4.22
C SER A 156 -11.27 13.50 4.02
N LEU A 157 -11.00 12.60 3.08
CA LEU A 157 -11.82 11.42 2.83
C LEU A 157 -11.90 10.50 4.05
N TYR A 158 -10.75 10.28 4.72
CA TYR A 158 -10.70 9.48 5.94
C TYR A 158 -11.59 10.05 7.04
N GLU A 159 -11.45 11.34 7.35
CA GLU A 159 -12.24 11.98 8.40
C GLU A 159 -13.73 12.03 8.04
N ASN A 160 -14.07 12.36 6.79
CA ASN A 160 -15.46 12.43 6.35
C ASN A 160 -16.19 11.08 6.51
N ILE A 161 -15.57 9.96 6.10
CA ILE A 161 -16.17 8.62 6.22
C ILE A 161 -16.34 8.23 7.69
N LYS A 162 -15.38 8.59 8.55
CA LYS A 162 -15.47 8.32 9.98
C LYS A 162 -16.62 9.12 10.62
N THR A 163 -16.69 10.42 10.35
CA THR A 163 -17.77 11.29 10.83
C THR A 163 -19.14 10.84 10.31
N GLU A 164 -19.24 10.40 9.06
CA GLU A 164 -20.51 9.93 8.49
C GLU A 164 -21.01 8.66 9.19
N SER A 165 -20.10 7.77 9.58
CA SER A 165 -20.42 6.58 10.37
C SER A 165 -20.98 6.94 11.75
N GLU A 166 -20.38 7.93 12.42
CA GLU A 166 -20.84 8.43 13.72
C GLU A 166 -22.22 9.12 13.63
N LYS A 167 -22.42 9.94 12.60
CA LYS A 167 -23.71 10.58 12.31
C LYS A 167 -24.81 9.56 12.07
N SER A 168 -24.53 8.52 11.28
CA SER A 168 -25.48 7.45 10.97
C SER A 168 -25.94 6.73 12.24
N LEU A 169 -25.02 6.43 13.17
CA LEU A 169 -25.35 5.82 14.45
C LEU A 169 -26.19 6.76 15.34
N ASN A 170 -25.83 8.05 15.38
CA ASN A 170 -26.58 9.04 16.16
C ASN A 170 -28.02 9.21 15.64
N LEU A 171 -28.20 9.24 14.32
CA LEU A 171 -29.52 9.28 13.70
C LEU A 171 -30.34 8.03 14.05
N TYR A 172 -29.72 6.84 13.98
CA TYR A 172 -30.39 5.60 14.37
C TYR A 172 -30.88 5.65 15.82
N LYS A 173 -30.05 6.11 16.77
CA LYS A 173 -30.41 6.25 18.18
C LYS A 173 -31.59 7.20 18.39
N GLN A 174 -31.60 8.34 17.69
CA GLN A 174 -32.70 9.31 17.76
C GLN A 174 -34.01 8.72 17.25
N LEU A 175 -33.96 7.93 16.18
CA LEU A 175 -35.14 7.25 15.64
C LEU A 175 -35.64 6.15 16.57
N ASP A 176 -34.72 5.37 17.16
CA ASP A 176 -35.04 4.31 18.13
C ASP A 176 -35.79 4.88 19.36
N GLU A 177 -35.30 6.00 19.91
CA GLU A 177 -35.99 6.72 20.99
C GLU A 177 -37.39 7.22 20.60
N ALA A 178 -37.59 7.55 19.33
CA ALA A 178 -38.89 7.99 18.81
C ALA A 178 -39.87 6.82 18.59
N PHE A 179 -39.38 5.61 18.32
CA PHE A 179 -40.21 4.41 18.10
C PHE A 179 -40.68 3.72 19.39
N VAL A 180 -39.99 3.96 20.51
CA VAL A 180 -40.32 3.37 21.82
C VAL A 180 -41.40 4.18 22.58
N LYS A 181 -41.87 5.30 22.02
CA LYS A 181 -43.03 6.07 22.49
C LYS A 181 -44.31 5.67 21.77
#